data_AF-G6AUG8-F1
#
_entry.id   AF-G6AUG8-F1
#
_cell.length_a   1.000
_cell.length_b   1.000
_cell.length_c   1.000
_cell.angle_alpha   90.00
_cell.angle_beta   90.00
_cell.angle_gamma   90.00
#
_symmetry.space_group_name_H-M   'P 1'
#
loop_
_entity.id
_entity.type
_entity.pdbx_description
1 polymer ?
#
loop_
_entity_poly.entity_id
_entity_poly.type
_entity_poly.pdbx_seq_one_letter_code
_entity_poly.pdbx_strand_id
1 'polypeptide(L)'
;MLRYLFLLCAFIANISFAQTWENYIKYFPRKSSTVVRDYKGNILKTHSLGVLDVRINSVQQCADAAIRLRAEYFYSRKEYTKIEFRLTNGVIVCFDDWAKGYRLHKSSKCITFSQKNGRKGYDRANFEKYLFEVMMYAGSASLYQELNSTNKLPKIGDLLIIPGYPGHVVIIIDKKTVKGINYYLFANSWMPAQDIEIISGKNPKCRNFGNYTPILSTNDKIYINGYLFNIKTHLRTW
;
A
#
# COMPACT_ATOMS: atom_id res chain seq x y z
N MET A 1 -0.91 26.58 0.77
CA MET A 1 0.21 26.54 -0.20
C MET A 1 1.57 26.25 0.47
N LEU A 2 1.86 26.79 1.65
CA LEU A 2 3.15 26.59 2.35
C LEU A 2 3.43 25.17 2.90
N ARG A 3 2.40 24.35 3.21
CA ARG A 3 2.60 22.96 3.70
C ARG A 3 3.15 21.99 2.64
N TYR A 4 3.04 22.32 1.36
CA TYR A 4 3.52 21.47 0.26
C TYR A 4 4.99 21.72 -0.09
N LEU A 5 5.57 22.83 0.36
CA LEU A 5 6.99 23.13 0.17
C LEU A 5 7.87 22.25 1.08
N PHE A 6 7.35 21.83 2.25
CA PHE A 6 8.03 20.92 3.17
C PHE A 6 8.09 19.47 2.66
N LEU A 7 7.07 19.04 1.90
CA LEU A 7 7.07 17.74 1.22
C LEU A 7 8.08 17.68 0.07
N LEU A 8 8.42 18.82 -0.56
CA LEU A 8 9.50 18.87 -1.55
C LEU A 8 10.89 18.92 -0.89
N CYS A 9 11.10 19.73 0.16
CA CYS A 9 12.43 19.88 0.76
C CYS A 9 12.88 18.64 1.57
N ALA A 10 11.96 17.92 2.24
CA ALA A 10 12.31 16.67 2.91
C ALA A 10 12.55 15.49 1.93
N PHE A 11 12.07 15.60 0.68
CA PHE A 11 12.33 14.62 -0.38
C PHE A 11 13.70 14.81 -1.02
N ILE A 12 14.20 16.05 -1.12
CA ILE A 12 15.46 16.36 -1.81
C ILE A 12 16.69 15.83 -1.06
N ALA A 13 16.64 15.68 0.27
CA ALA A 13 17.74 15.14 1.05
C ALA A 13 17.84 13.59 1.06
N ASN A 14 16.88 12.85 0.46
CA ASN A 14 16.80 11.38 0.52
C ASN A 14 16.79 10.68 -0.85
N ILE A 15 17.09 11.41 -1.94
CA ILE A 15 17.02 10.86 -3.31
C ILE A 15 18.02 9.70 -3.54
N SER A 16 19.12 9.62 -2.79
CA SER A 16 20.05 8.48 -2.92
C SER A 16 19.57 7.19 -2.24
N PHE A 17 18.72 7.27 -1.20
CA PHE A 17 18.31 6.09 -0.42
C PHE A 17 17.07 5.39 -0.99
N ALA A 18 16.14 6.10 -1.62
CA ALA A 18 14.90 5.54 -2.18
C ALA A 18 15.06 4.84 -3.56
N GLN A 19 16.28 4.40 -3.91
CA GLN A 19 16.53 3.72 -5.19
C GLN A 19 15.78 2.39 -5.31
N THR A 20 15.50 1.72 -4.20
CA THR A 20 14.79 0.44 -4.16
C THR A 20 13.41 0.60 -3.51
N TRP A 21 12.50 -0.31 -3.84
CA TRP A 21 11.18 -0.39 -3.22
C TRP A 21 11.28 -0.59 -1.69
N GLU A 22 12.20 -1.45 -1.24
CA GLU A 22 12.41 -1.72 0.19
C GLU A 22 12.79 -0.45 0.97
N ASN A 23 13.75 0.31 0.45
CA ASN A 23 14.18 1.55 1.10
C ASN A 23 13.11 2.64 1.02
N TYR A 24 12.42 2.76 -0.11
CA TYR A 24 11.33 3.71 -0.25
C TYR A 24 10.26 3.51 0.82
N ILE A 25 9.86 2.26 1.07
CA ILE A 25 8.88 1.93 2.11
C ILE A 25 9.44 2.16 3.51
N LYS A 26 10.68 1.71 3.79
CA LYS A 26 11.29 1.85 5.11
C LYS A 26 11.37 3.31 5.58
N TYR A 27 11.73 4.20 4.65
CA TYR A 27 11.92 5.62 4.89
C TYR A 27 10.75 6.49 4.41
N PHE A 28 9.61 5.87 4.09
CA PHE A 28 8.44 6.62 3.67
C PHE A 28 8.07 7.67 4.75
N PRO A 29 7.76 8.93 4.36
CA PRO A 29 7.45 9.99 5.32
C PRO A 29 6.38 9.59 6.33
N ARG A 30 6.55 10.04 7.57
CA ARG A 30 5.63 9.79 8.68
C ARG A 30 5.10 11.12 9.19
N LYS A 31 3.84 11.14 9.60
CA LYS A 31 3.27 12.31 10.28
C LYS A 31 3.98 12.52 11.61
N SER A 32 4.08 13.77 12.05
CA SER A 32 4.55 14.11 13.40
C SER A 32 3.57 13.67 14.50
N SER A 33 2.30 13.46 14.14
CA SER A 33 1.25 12.97 15.03
C SER A 33 1.03 11.47 14.85
N THR A 34 0.76 10.78 15.96
CA THR A 34 0.34 9.36 15.98
C THR A 34 -1.18 9.19 15.99
N VAL A 35 -1.95 10.27 15.83
CA VAL A 35 -3.40 10.22 15.83
C VAL A 35 -3.91 9.79 14.46
N VAL A 36 -4.64 8.68 14.41
CA VAL A 36 -5.25 8.13 13.20
C VAL A 36 -6.57 8.84 12.93
N ARG A 37 -6.77 9.28 11.69
CA ARG A 37 -8.01 9.92 11.24
C ARG A 37 -8.66 9.19 10.09
N ASP A 38 -9.97 9.32 10.00
CA ASP A 38 -10.70 8.97 8.78
C ASP A 38 -10.46 10.01 7.67
N TYR A 39 -10.95 9.72 6.45
CA TYR A 39 -10.85 10.63 5.31
C TYR A 39 -11.62 11.96 5.49
N LYS A 40 -12.52 12.07 6.47
CA LYS A 40 -13.25 13.30 6.83
C LYS A 40 -12.49 14.13 7.86
N GLY A 41 -11.41 13.59 8.43
CA GLY A 41 -10.59 14.23 9.46
C GLY A 41 -11.04 13.94 10.89
N ASN A 42 -12.03 13.07 11.09
CA ASN A 42 -12.46 12.65 12.43
C ASN A 42 -11.38 11.78 13.06
N ILE A 43 -11.17 11.95 14.36
CA ILE A 43 -10.21 11.15 15.13
C ILE A 43 -10.81 9.76 15.36
N LEU A 44 -10.10 8.73 14.88
CA LEU A 44 -10.47 7.33 15.14
C LEU A 44 -9.65 6.74 16.29
N LYS A 45 -8.39 7.17 16.43
CA LYS A 45 -7.47 6.67 17.46
C LYS A 45 -6.47 7.75 17.84
N THR A 46 -6.28 8.00 19.13
CA THR A 46 -5.36 9.03 19.63
C THR A 46 -3.92 8.55 19.80
N HIS A 47 -3.69 7.23 19.90
CA HIS A 47 -2.37 6.65 20.16
C HIS A 47 -2.09 5.44 19.27
N SER A 48 -1.52 5.66 18.08
CA SER A 48 -0.93 4.59 17.26
C SER A 48 0.59 4.51 17.43
N LEU A 49 1.22 3.51 16.81
CA LEU A 49 2.69 3.45 16.73
C LEU A 49 3.27 4.50 15.77
N GLY A 50 2.43 5.08 14.92
CA GLY A 50 2.80 6.03 13.89
C GLY A 50 1.82 6.01 12.72
N VAL A 51 1.85 7.06 11.92
CA VAL A 51 1.00 7.22 10.74
C VAL A 51 1.87 7.61 9.56
N LEU A 52 1.71 6.95 8.42
CA LEU A 52 2.40 7.36 7.20
C LEU A 52 1.80 8.67 6.67
N ASP A 53 2.66 9.57 6.18
CA ASP A 53 2.24 10.86 5.66
C ASP A 53 1.84 10.74 4.18
N VAL A 54 0.61 10.28 3.99
CA VAL A 54 -0.02 10.11 2.68
C VAL A 54 -1.39 10.77 2.68
N ARG A 55 -1.79 11.29 1.52
CA ARG A 55 -3.12 11.88 1.37
C ARG A 55 -4.18 10.77 1.34
N ILE A 56 -5.06 10.75 2.33
CA ILE A 56 -6.29 9.94 2.29
C ILE A 56 -7.33 10.66 1.42
N ASN A 57 -8.05 9.91 0.59
CA ASN A 57 -9.26 10.35 -0.08
C ASN A 57 -10.39 9.33 0.15
N SER A 58 -11.63 9.71 -0.18
CA SER A 58 -12.87 9.10 0.34
C SER A 58 -13.14 7.62 -0.01
N VAL A 59 -12.32 6.99 -0.85
CA VAL A 59 -12.56 5.61 -1.36
C VAL A 59 -11.49 4.62 -0.91
N GLN A 60 -10.42 5.04 -0.23
CA GLN A 60 -9.32 4.14 0.14
C GLN A 60 -9.75 3.00 1.07
N GLN A 61 -9.82 1.78 0.56
CA GLN A 61 -9.94 0.52 1.29
C GLN A 61 -8.56 0.01 1.75
N CYS A 62 -8.51 -1.09 2.50
CA CYS A 62 -7.25 -1.63 3.03
C CYS A 62 -6.20 -1.97 1.95
N ALA A 63 -6.64 -2.48 0.79
CA ALA A 63 -5.77 -2.75 -0.36
C ALA A 63 -5.21 -1.47 -1.00
N ASP A 64 -5.90 -0.35 -0.83
CA ASP A 64 -5.58 0.90 -1.52
C ASP A 64 -4.36 1.57 -0.93
N ALA A 65 -4.03 1.29 0.34
CA ALA A 65 -2.75 1.65 0.94
C ALA A 65 -1.57 1.08 0.13
N ALA A 66 -1.63 -0.20 -0.23
CA ALA A 66 -0.57 -0.85 -0.98
C ALA A 66 -0.49 -0.32 -2.42
N ILE A 67 -1.64 -0.19 -3.10
CA ILE A 67 -1.73 0.39 -4.46
C ILE A 67 -1.17 1.81 -4.47
N ARG A 68 -1.59 2.66 -3.52
CA ARG A 68 -1.14 4.05 -3.37
C ARG A 68 0.37 4.13 -3.20
N LEU A 69 0.93 3.39 -2.24
CA LEU A 69 2.36 3.44 -1.94
C LEU A 69 3.19 2.98 -3.15
N ARG A 70 2.75 1.90 -3.83
CA ARG A 70 3.43 1.38 -5.02
C ARG A 70 3.39 2.37 -6.19
N ALA A 71 2.23 2.99 -6.41
CA ALA A 71 2.08 3.99 -7.46
C ALA A 71 2.90 5.25 -7.18
N GLU A 72 2.90 5.76 -5.94
CA GLU A 72 3.70 6.93 -5.55
C GLU A 72 5.21 6.70 -5.70
N TYR A 73 5.68 5.47 -5.43
CA TYR A 73 7.08 5.10 -5.64
C TYR A 73 7.51 5.34 -7.09
N PHE A 74 6.76 4.80 -8.06
CA PHE A 74 7.10 5.01 -9.48
C PHE A 74 6.75 6.41 -9.97
N TYR A 75 5.68 7.03 -9.46
CA TYR A 75 5.28 8.39 -9.85
C TYR A 75 6.33 9.43 -9.45
N SER A 76 6.87 9.35 -8.22
CA SER A 76 7.94 10.24 -7.74
C SER A 76 9.23 10.11 -8.55
N ARG A 77 9.43 8.95 -9.19
CA ARG A 77 10.57 8.64 -10.07
C ARG A 77 10.29 8.90 -11.55
N LYS A 78 9.09 9.36 -11.90
CA LYS A 78 8.61 9.54 -13.27
C LYS A 78 8.66 8.24 -14.12
N GLU A 79 8.64 7.09 -13.47
CA GLU A 79 8.63 5.76 -14.12
C GLU A 79 7.18 5.34 -14.42
N TYR A 80 6.44 6.17 -15.17
CA TYR A 80 4.99 6.06 -15.30
C TYR A 80 4.49 4.76 -15.95
N THR A 81 5.29 4.17 -16.85
CA THR A 81 4.98 2.89 -17.49
C THR A 81 4.98 1.71 -16.52
N LYS A 82 5.57 1.86 -15.33
CA LYS A 82 5.56 0.84 -14.28
C LYS A 82 4.38 0.99 -13.31
N ILE A 83 3.55 2.01 -13.49
CA ILE A 83 2.34 2.20 -12.70
C ILE A 83 1.21 1.51 -13.46
N GLU A 84 0.99 0.25 -13.14
CA GLU A 84 -0.09 -0.56 -13.67
C GLU A 84 -0.69 -1.41 -12.54
N PHE A 85 -1.99 -1.64 -12.62
CA PHE A 85 -2.72 -2.48 -11.66
C PHE A 85 -3.80 -3.26 -12.38
N ARG A 86 -4.05 -4.48 -11.88
CA ARG A 86 -5.14 -5.34 -12.34
C ARG A 86 -6.40 -5.08 -11.52
N LEU A 87 -7.50 -4.81 -12.21
CA LEU A 87 -8.83 -4.73 -11.62
C LEU A 87 -9.37 -6.14 -11.34
N THR A 88 -10.41 -6.22 -10.51
CA THR A 88 -11.05 -7.50 -10.13
C THR A 88 -11.57 -8.29 -11.33
N ASN A 89 -11.98 -7.63 -12.41
CA ASN A 89 -12.42 -8.29 -13.64
C ASN A 89 -11.26 -8.62 -14.61
N GLY A 90 -10.01 -8.46 -14.18
CA GLY A 90 -8.81 -8.82 -14.94
C GLY A 90 -8.25 -7.72 -15.84
N VAL A 91 -8.96 -6.60 -16.05
CA VAL A 91 -8.47 -5.47 -16.85
C VAL A 91 -7.24 -4.86 -16.20
N ILE A 92 -6.19 -4.61 -16.99
CA ILE A 92 -4.98 -3.91 -16.54
C ILE A 92 -5.11 -2.44 -16.93
N VAL A 93 -4.79 -1.55 -15.98
CA VAL A 93 -4.88 -0.10 -16.17
C VAL A 93 -3.51 0.52 -15.98
N CYS A 94 -2.82 0.85 -17.07
CA CYS A 94 -1.55 1.55 -17.04
C CYS A 94 -1.77 3.06 -16.90
N PHE A 95 -1.02 3.71 -16.01
CA PHE A 95 -1.07 5.16 -15.83
C PHE A 95 -0.52 5.91 -17.05
N ASP A 96 0.44 5.33 -17.78
CA ASP A 96 0.98 5.95 -18.98
C ASP A 96 -0.10 6.10 -20.08
N ASP A 97 -0.90 5.06 -20.30
CA ASP A 97 -2.06 5.12 -21.20
C ASP A 97 -3.14 6.07 -20.68
N TRP A 98 -3.38 6.06 -19.36
CA TRP A 98 -4.29 7.01 -18.73
C TRP A 98 -3.87 8.46 -19.01
N ALA A 99 -2.58 8.77 -18.88
CA ALA A 99 -2.01 10.08 -19.18
C ALA A 99 -2.09 10.44 -20.67
N LYS A 100 -2.23 9.46 -21.57
CA LYS A 100 -2.49 9.64 -23.00
C LYS A 100 -3.99 9.79 -23.34
N GLY A 101 -4.88 9.66 -22.35
CA GLY A 101 -6.32 9.91 -22.49
C GLY A 101 -7.19 8.66 -22.49
N TYR A 102 -6.65 7.50 -22.13
CA TYR A 102 -7.43 6.28 -21.90
C TYR A 102 -8.19 6.35 -20.58
N ARG A 103 -9.40 5.80 -20.51
CA ARG A 103 -10.23 5.81 -19.29
C ARG A 103 -10.93 4.48 -19.08
N LEU A 104 -11.29 4.23 -17.83
CA LEU A 104 -12.20 3.13 -17.53
C LEU A 104 -13.61 3.50 -18.00
N HIS A 105 -14.30 2.50 -18.54
CA HIS A 105 -15.69 2.61 -18.94
C HIS A 105 -16.46 1.45 -18.33
N LYS A 106 -17.47 1.80 -17.54
CA LYS A 106 -18.40 0.85 -16.93
C LYS A 106 -19.63 0.70 -17.82
N SER A 107 -19.84 -0.51 -18.33
CA SER A 107 -21.11 -0.93 -18.92
C SER A 107 -21.93 -1.73 -17.89
N SER A 108 -23.15 -2.13 -18.26
CA SER A 108 -23.96 -3.05 -17.44
C SER A 108 -23.33 -4.43 -17.26
N LYS A 109 -22.39 -4.83 -18.12
CA LYS A 109 -21.81 -6.17 -18.16
C LYS A 109 -20.35 -6.23 -17.69
N CYS A 110 -19.56 -5.17 -17.93
CA CYS A 110 -18.14 -5.17 -17.62
C CYS A 110 -17.52 -3.76 -17.53
N ILE A 111 -16.35 -3.70 -16.91
CA ILE A 111 -15.44 -2.54 -16.95
C ILE A 111 -14.40 -2.79 -18.06
N THR A 112 -14.12 -1.78 -18.85
CA THR A 112 -13.12 -1.81 -19.94
C THR A 112 -12.19 -0.62 -19.85
N PHE A 113 -11.00 -0.71 -20.45
CA PHE A 113 -10.03 0.39 -20.52
C PHE A 113 -9.77 0.73 -21.99
N SER A 114 -10.12 1.94 -22.43
CA SER A 114 -10.04 2.33 -23.83
C SER A 114 -9.82 3.83 -24.02
N GLN A 115 -9.35 4.23 -25.21
CA GLN A 115 -9.08 5.63 -25.54
C GLN A 115 -10.39 6.39 -25.76
N LYS A 116 -10.62 7.46 -24.96
CA LYS A 116 -11.86 8.25 -24.99
C LYS A 116 -11.64 9.75 -24.79
N ASN A 117 -10.50 10.29 -25.24
CA ASN A 117 -10.15 11.70 -25.10
C ASN A 117 -10.21 12.22 -23.65
N GLY A 118 -9.88 11.37 -22.67
CA GLY A 118 -9.74 11.79 -21.29
C GLY A 118 -8.63 12.85 -21.13
N ARG A 119 -8.63 13.57 -20.01
CA ARG A 119 -7.58 14.55 -19.67
C ARG A 119 -6.19 13.93 -19.88
N LYS A 120 -5.37 14.58 -20.71
CA LYS A 120 -3.99 14.17 -20.96
C LYS A 120 -3.04 14.80 -19.96
N GLY A 121 -1.87 14.18 -19.79
CA GLY A 121 -0.78 14.68 -18.96
C GLY A 121 -0.55 13.89 -17.68
N TYR A 122 0.67 14.01 -17.16
CA TYR A 122 1.16 13.28 -15.99
C TYR A 122 1.04 14.09 -14.69
N ASP A 123 0.23 15.16 -14.70
CA ASP A 123 0.09 16.04 -13.53
C ASP A 123 -0.57 15.35 -12.33
N ARG A 124 -0.33 15.90 -11.14
CA ARG A 124 -0.80 15.32 -9.88
C ARG A 124 -2.32 15.13 -9.84
N ALA A 125 -3.10 16.05 -10.43
CA ALA A 125 -4.55 15.94 -10.41
C ALA A 125 -5.04 14.78 -11.30
N ASN A 126 -4.39 14.53 -12.44
CA ASN A 126 -4.71 13.39 -13.29
C ASN A 126 -4.30 12.05 -12.66
N PHE A 127 -3.17 12.02 -11.95
CA PHE A 127 -2.72 10.85 -11.19
C PHE A 127 -3.66 10.48 -10.02
N GLU A 128 -4.15 11.47 -9.28
CA GLU A 128 -5.12 11.22 -8.20
C GLU A 128 -6.44 10.66 -8.76
N LYS A 129 -6.88 11.09 -9.95
CA LYS A 129 -8.05 10.52 -10.63
C LYS A 129 -7.82 9.07 -11.06
N TYR A 130 -6.64 8.77 -11.60
CA TYR A 130 -6.24 7.41 -11.95
C TYR A 130 -6.32 6.49 -10.72
N LEU A 131 -5.70 6.90 -9.61
CA LEU A 131 -5.71 6.10 -8.38
C LEU A 131 -7.13 5.88 -7.86
N PHE A 132 -7.96 6.93 -7.85
CA PHE A 132 -9.34 6.84 -7.43
C PHE A 132 -10.12 5.78 -8.22
N GLU A 133 -10.02 5.77 -9.55
CA GLU A 133 -10.74 4.80 -10.37
C GLU A 133 -10.16 3.39 -10.28
N VAL A 134 -8.84 3.24 -10.19
CA VAL A 134 -8.22 1.92 -9.95
C VAL A 134 -8.67 1.34 -8.61
N MET A 135 -8.60 2.13 -7.54
CA MET A 135 -8.99 1.73 -6.18
C MET A 135 -10.49 1.44 -6.03
N MET A 136 -11.32 1.96 -6.95
CA MET A 136 -12.74 1.62 -6.99
C MET A 136 -13.00 0.17 -7.45
N TYR A 137 -12.09 -0.41 -8.25
CA TYR A 137 -12.32 -1.69 -8.93
C TYR A 137 -11.23 -2.76 -8.68
N ALA A 138 -10.10 -2.37 -8.10
CA ALA A 138 -9.07 -3.25 -7.58
C ALA A 138 -9.23 -3.41 -6.06
N GLY A 139 -8.68 -4.50 -5.51
CA GLY A 139 -8.79 -4.80 -4.09
C GLY A 139 -7.87 -5.95 -3.68
N SER A 140 -8.10 -6.51 -2.49
CA SER A 140 -7.31 -7.64 -1.98
C SER A 140 -7.34 -8.84 -2.94
N ALA A 141 -8.49 -9.12 -3.56
CA ALA A 141 -8.66 -10.22 -4.52
C ALA A 141 -7.81 -10.03 -5.78
N SER A 142 -7.83 -8.83 -6.39
CA SER A 142 -7.07 -8.58 -7.61
C SER A 142 -5.57 -8.48 -7.33
N LEU A 143 -5.16 -7.84 -6.25
CA LEU A 143 -3.75 -7.80 -5.83
C LEU A 143 -3.18 -9.20 -5.54
N TYR A 144 -3.96 -10.07 -4.89
CA TYR A 144 -3.52 -11.44 -4.59
C TYR A 144 -3.25 -12.27 -5.87
N GLN A 145 -4.03 -12.02 -6.92
CA GLN A 145 -3.88 -12.64 -8.24
C GLN A 145 -2.76 -12.02 -9.06
N GLU A 146 -2.57 -10.70 -8.93
CA GLU A 146 -1.55 -9.94 -9.65
C GLU A 146 -0.13 -10.23 -9.13
N LEU A 147 0.02 -10.36 -7.82
CA LEU A 147 1.33 -10.44 -7.18
C LEU A 147 1.88 -11.86 -7.09
N ASN A 148 3.21 -11.95 -7.11
CA ASN A 148 3.91 -13.22 -7.02
C ASN A 148 3.87 -13.77 -5.59
N SER A 149 3.61 -15.07 -5.47
CA SER A 149 3.86 -15.79 -4.22
C SER A 149 5.36 -16.07 -4.04
N THR A 150 5.80 -16.28 -2.79
CA THR A 150 7.20 -16.61 -2.49
C THR A 150 7.28 -17.58 -1.31
N ASN A 151 8.25 -18.49 -1.37
CA ASN A 151 8.58 -19.41 -0.29
C ASN A 151 9.73 -18.90 0.60
N LYS A 152 10.20 -17.67 0.37
CA LYS A 152 11.22 -17.01 1.20
C LYS A 152 10.56 -16.31 2.39
N LEU A 153 11.36 -15.99 3.40
CA LEU A 153 10.92 -15.10 4.47
C LEU A 153 10.60 -13.70 3.89
N PRO A 154 9.66 -12.97 4.50
CA PRO A 154 9.24 -11.67 4.00
C PRO A 154 10.38 -10.64 3.96
N LYS A 155 10.28 -9.68 3.04
CA LYS A 155 11.10 -8.46 2.98
C LYS A 155 10.24 -7.22 3.18
N ILE A 156 10.89 -6.07 3.39
CA ILE A 156 10.20 -4.79 3.44
C ILE A 156 9.52 -4.54 2.09
N GLY A 157 8.29 -4.02 2.12
CA GLY A 157 7.49 -3.79 0.93
C GLY A 157 6.73 -5.01 0.40
N ASP A 158 6.92 -6.20 0.98
CA ASP A 158 6.02 -7.34 0.74
C ASP A 158 4.66 -7.10 1.41
N LEU A 159 3.65 -7.78 0.90
CA LEU A 159 2.28 -7.72 1.40
C LEU A 159 1.87 -9.06 2.02
N LEU A 160 1.10 -9.02 3.10
CA LEU A 160 0.28 -10.15 3.52
C LEU A 160 -1.15 -9.88 3.09
N ILE A 161 -1.71 -10.76 2.25
CA ILE A 161 -3.01 -10.56 1.62
C ILE A 161 -3.93 -11.75 1.88
N ILE A 162 -5.07 -11.47 2.51
CA ILE A 162 -6.24 -12.35 2.53
C ILE A 162 -7.16 -11.88 1.40
N PRO A 163 -7.27 -12.63 0.29
CA PRO A 163 -8.13 -12.24 -0.83
C PRO A 163 -9.61 -12.41 -0.45
N GLY A 164 -10.47 -11.51 -0.93
CA GLY A 164 -11.93 -11.68 -0.81
C GLY A 164 -12.70 -10.39 -0.57
N TYR A 165 -14.00 -10.54 -0.30
CA TYR A 165 -14.97 -9.48 0.00
C TYR A 165 -15.83 -9.90 1.20
N PRO A 166 -15.37 -9.69 2.45
CA PRO A 166 -14.21 -8.88 2.84
C PRO A 166 -12.88 -9.64 2.72
N GLY A 167 -11.81 -8.89 2.44
CA GLY A 167 -10.42 -9.35 2.53
C GLY A 167 -9.59 -8.38 3.34
N HIS A 168 -8.28 -8.63 3.48
CA HIS A 168 -7.38 -7.71 4.19
C HIS A 168 -5.99 -7.67 3.58
N VAL A 169 -5.36 -6.50 3.61
CA VAL A 169 -4.00 -6.26 3.12
C VAL A 169 -3.22 -5.52 4.19
N VAL A 170 -2.02 -6.01 4.48
CA VAL A 170 -1.02 -5.31 5.29
C VAL A 170 0.30 -5.29 4.54
N ILE A 171 1.04 -4.19 4.62
CA ILE A 171 2.38 -4.04 4.05
C ILE A 171 3.43 -4.15 5.15
N ILE A 172 4.55 -4.81 4.87
CA ILE A 172 5.72 -4.85 5.75
C ILE A 172 6.52 -3.58 5.55
N ILE A 173 6.69 -2.78 6.60
CA ILE A 173 7.35 -1.48 6.50
C ILE A 173 8.75 -1.43 7.10
N ASP A 174 9.08 -2.35 8.00
CA ASP A 174 10.41 -2.43 8.58
C ASP A 174 10.75 -3.86 9.01
N LYS A 175 12.04 -4.15 9.10
CA LYS A 175 12.60 -5.44 9.51
C LYS A 175 13.81 -5.21 10.40
N LYS A 176 13.87 -5.95 11.51
CA LYS A 176 15.03 -6.02 12.42
C LYS A 176 15.46 -7.46 12.59
N THR A 177 16.77 -7.68 12.68
CA THR A 177 17.35 -8.99 12.99
C THR A 177 18.02 -8.91 14.35
N VAL A 178 17.58 -9.73 15.30
CA VAL A 178 18.15 -9.79 16.66
C VAL A 178 18.48 -11.23 16.95
N LYS A 179 19.76 -11.52 17.24
CA LYS A 179 20.26 -12.88 17.50
C LYS A 179 19.85 -13.89 16.41
N GLY A 180 19.90 -13.49 15.15
CA GLY A 180 19.53 -14.32 14.00
C GLY A 180 18.03 -14.45 13.73
N ILE A 181 17.16 -13.88 14.57
CA ILE A 181 15.70 -13.90 14.38
C ILE A 181 15.24 -12.62 13.69
N ASN A 182 14.42 -12.77 12.64
CA ASN A 182 13.81 -11.65 11.94
C ASN A 182 12.48 -11.23 12.57
N TYR A 183 12.34 -9.95 12.84
CA TYR A 183 11.15 -9.31 13.37
C TYR A 183 10.67 -8.20 12.44
N TYR A 184 9.36 -8.06 12.29
CA TYR A 184 8.73 -7.22 11.26
C TYR A 184 7.74 -6.24 11.86
N LEU A 185 7.62 -5.09 11.23
CA LEU A 185 6.61 -4.08 11.52
C LEU A 185 5.72 -3.88 10.31
N PHE A 186 4.43 -3.63 10.52
CA PHE A 186 3.44 -3.59 9.45
C PHE A 186 2.78 -2.22 9.38
N ALA A 187 2.14 -1.94 8.26
CA ALA A 187 1.16 -0.86 8.16
C ALA A 187 -0.07 -1.31 7.38
N ASN A 188 -1.21 -0.68 7.67
CA ASN A 188 -2.46 -0.95 6.98
C ASN A 188 -3.34 0.30 6.90
N SER A 189 -4.32 0.25 6.00
CA SER A 189 -5.51 1.12 6.07
C SER A 189 -6.73 0.27 6.42
N TRP A 190 -7.88 0.91 6.62
CA TRP A 190 -9.14 0.28 7.01
C TRP A 190 -10.30 0.70 6.13
N MET A 191 -11.48 0.15 6.42
CA MET A 191 -12.75 0.52 5.79
C MET A 191 -13.73 1.00 6.88
N PRO A 192 -14.24 2.24 6.84
CA PRO A 192 -14.00 3.31 5.85
C PRO A 192 -12.54 3.81 5.79
N ALA A 193 -12.22 4.54 4.72
CA ALA A 193 -10.90 5.08 4.47
C ALA A 193 -10.35 5.88 5.65
N GLN A 194 -9.14 5.51 6.08
CA GLN A 194 -8.42 6.17 7.16
C GLN A 194 -6.93 6.25 6.85
N ASP A 195 -6.22 6.90 7.76
CA ASP A 195 -4.78 7.02 7.75
C ASP A 195 -4.10 5.66 7.68
N ILE A 196 -2.98 5.56 6.95
CA ILE A 196 -2.17 4.34 6.94
C ILE A 196 -1.45 4.25 8.29
N GLU A 197 -1.98 3.41 9.16
CA GLU A 197 -1.51 3.21 10.53
C GLU A 197 -0.34 2.21 10.55
N ILE A 198 0.70 2.53 11.32
CA ILE A 198 1.75 1.58 11.69
C ILE A 198 1.26 0.70 12.82
N ILE A 199 1.34 -0.62 12.64
CA ILE A 199 0.79 -1.62 13.54
C ILE A 199 1.77 -2.76 13.82
N SER A 200 1.56 -3.41 14.96
CA SER A 200 2.23 -4.67 15.33
C SER A 200 1.30 -5.84 15.05
N GLY A 201 1.89 -7.02 14.81
CA GLY A 201 1.19 -8.29 14.85
C GLY A 201 1.49 -9.09 16.12
N LYS A 202 1.04 -10.35 16.13
CA LYS A 202 1.38 -11.35 17.15
C LYS A 202 1.62 -12.70 16.49
N ASN A 203 2.79 -13.28 16.73
CA ASN A 203 3.06 -14.68 16.43
C ASN A 203 2.62 -15.52 17.65
N PRO A 204 1.77 -16.54 17.50
CA PRO A 204 1.31 -17.35 18.64
C PRO A 204 2.44 -18.18 19.28
N LYS A 205 3.52 -18.46 18.55
CA LYS A 205 4.64 -19.28 19.02
C LYS A 205 5.73 -18.47 19.72
N CYS A 206 5.85 -17.18 19.43
CA CYS A 206 7.00 -16.36 19.82
C CYS A 206 6.60 -14.93 20.19
N ARG A 207 7.21 -14.40 21.25
CA ARG A 207 6.96 -13.03 21.70
C ARG A 207 7.60 -12.00 20.76
N ASN A 208 6.97 -10.83 20.70
CA ASN A 208 7.49 -9.69 19.96
C ASN A 208 8.77 -9.13 20.59
N PHE A 209 9.61 -8.52 19.76
CA PHE A 209 10.71 -7.67 20.19
C PHE A 209 10.25 -6.21 20.13
N GLY A 210 9.81 -5.68 21.28
CA GLY A 210 9.05 -4.43 21.32
C GLY A 210 7.79 -4.54 20.45
N ASN A 211 7.64 -3.63 19.49
CA ASN A 211 6.52 -3.62 18.54
C ASN A 211 6.74 -4.49 17.29
N TYR A 212 7.86 -5.20 17.18
CA TYR A 212 8.18 -6.00 15.99
C TYR A 212 7.81 -7.46 16.21
N THR A 213 7.10 -8.04 15.25
CA THR A 213 6.58 -9.41 15.33
C THR A 213 7.54 -10.41 14.67
N PRO A 214 7.91 -11.51 15.34
CA PRO A 214 8.81 -12.50 14.76
C PRO A 214 8.12 -13.30 13.66
N ILE A 215 8.82 -13.51 12.55
CA ILE A 215 8.46 -14.51 11.53
C ILE A 215 9.70 -15.38 11.32
N LEU A 216 9.64 -16.60 11.85
CA LEU A 216 10.75 -17.55 11.89
C LEU A 216 10.75 -18.47 10.67
N SER A 217 9.56 -18.80 10.17
CA SER A 217 9.39 -19.67 9.01
C SER A 217 8.18 -19.24 8.18
N THR A 218 8.13 -19.67 6.93
CA THR A 218 6.95 -19.49 6.08
C THR A 218 5.73 -20.29 6.57
N ASN A 219 5.91 -21.27 7.45
CA ASN A 219 4.81 -22.01 8.08
C ASN A 219 4.21 -21.27 9.30
N ASP A 220 4.73 -20.09 9.65
CA ASP A 220 4.16 -19.29 10.73
C ASP A 220 2.84 -18.66 10.34
N LYS A 221 2.05 -18.39 11.38
CA LYS A 221 0.80 -17.64 11.28
C LYS A 221 0.90 -16.40 12.15
N ILE A 222 0.45 -15.26 11.64
CA ILE A 222 0.56 -13.97 12.32
C ILE A 222 -0.83 -13.38 12.49
N TYR A 223 -1.20 -13.05 13.72
CA TYR A 223 -2.43 -12.34 14.03
C TYR A 223 -2.21 -10.83 13.92
N ILE A 224 -3.02 -10.14 13.12
CA ILE A 224 -2.97 -8.69 12.93
C ILE A 224 -4.40 -8.18 12.83
N ASN A 225 -4.82 -7.27 13.72
CA ASN A 225 -6.14 -6.62 13.70
C ASN A 225 -7.34 -7.59 13.52
N GLY A 226 -7.30 -8.74 14.21
CA GLY A 226 -8.35 -9.77 14.14
C GLY A 226 -8.22 -10.75 12.97
N TYR A 227 -7.30 -10.53 12.04
CA TYR A 227 -7.02 -11.44 10.92
C TYR A 227 -5.86 -12.37 11.23
N LEU A 228 -5.97 -13.64 10.79
CA LEU A 228 -4.91 -14.63 10.86
C LEU A 228 -4.25 -14.81 9.49
N PHE A 229 -3.03 -14.31 9.34
CA PHE A 229 -2.25 -14.46 8.12
C PHE A 229 -1.40 -15.72 8.17
N ASN A 230 -1.54 -16.62 7.20
CA ASN A 230 -0.61 -17.72 6.99
C ASN A 230 0.47 -17.26 6.02
N ILE A 231 1.73 -17.21 6.46
CA ILE A 231 2.82 -16.63 5.67
C ILE A 231 2.98 -17.36 4.32
N LYS A 232 2.92 -18.69 4.32
CA LYS A 232 3.07 -19.51 3.11
C LYS A 232 2.03 -19.18 2.04
N THR A 233 0.79 -18.91 2.42
CA THR A 233 -0.30 -18.71 1.46
C THR A 233 -0.59 -17.24 1.17
N HIS A 234 -0.41 -16.36 2.15
CA HIS A 234 -0.82 -14.95 2.05
C HIS A 234 0.31 -13.99 1.71
N LEU A 235 1.59 -14.41 1.79
CA LEU A 235 2.72 -13.54 1.43
C LEU A 235 2.77 -13.30 -0.08
N ARG A 236 2.91 -12.03 -0.46
CA ARG A 236 2.99 -11.57 -1.85
C ARG A 236 4.11 -10.54 -2.02
N THR A 237 4.85 -10.65 -3.11
CA THR A 237 5.92 -9.71 -3.50
C THR A 237 5.61 -9.10 -4.85
N TRP A 238 5.93 -7.81 -4.97
CA TRP A 238 6.13 -7.15 -6.26
C TRP A 238 7.41 -7.65 -6.94
#